data_AF-A0A7R9W8T6-F1
#
_entry.id   AF-A0A7R9W8T6-F1
#
_cell.length_a   1.000
_cell.length_b   1.000
_cell.length_c   1.000
_cell.angle_alpha   90.00
_cell.angle_beta   90.00
_cell.angle_gamma   90.00
#
_symmetry.space_group_name_H-M   'P 1'
#
loop_
_entity.id
_entity.type
_entity.pdbx_description
1 polymer ?
#
loop_
_entity_poly.entity_id
_entity_poly.type
_entity_poly.pdbx_seq_one_letter_code
_entity_poly.pdbx_strand_id
1 'polypeptide(L)'
;AWCAVFSALEGILARLLWCRRAWTRWSLSLPLLPEQDFYPSQCMPRPMIGCASPSFEFPISCSPLFSMVGPALTTLADPIGVELGSWLAEQNKPIVYVAFGTMYRWTDDGVRELEAQLLELDVAVIWSLSAEHAAALARGSQGLLPPHWKVEP
;
A
#
# COMPACT_ATOMS: atom_id res chain seq x y z
N ALA A 1 -46.06 7.46 -7.59
CA ALA A 1 -46.16 6.98 -6.19
C ALA A 1 -44.91 6.21 -5.78
N TRP A 2 -44.51 5.15 -6.49
CA TRP A 2 -43.34 4.32 -6.15
C TRP A 2 -42.01 5.08 -6.04
N CYS A 3 -41.70 5.99 -6.97
CA CYS A 3 -40.46 6.79 -6.91
C CYS A 3 -40.36 7.63 -5.63
N ALA A 4 -41.47 8.20 -5.15
CA ALA A 4 -41.48 9.00 -3.93
C ALA A 4 -41.23 8.15 -2.66
N VAL A 5 -41.71 6.91 -2.65
CA VAL A 5 -41.47 5.96 -1.54
C VAL A 5 -40.00 5.55 -1.51
N PHE A 6 -39.40 5.24 -2.66
CA PHE A 6 -37.97 4.91 -2.73
C PHE A 6 -37.08 6.07 -2.28
N SER A 7 -37.34 7.29 -2.73
CA SER A 7 -36.57 8.47 -2.29
C SER A 7 -36.73 8.76 -0.79
N ALA A 8 -37.92 8.52 -0.22
CA ALA A 8 -38.13 8.67 1.21
C ALA A 8 -37.36 7.61 2.01
N LEU A 9 -37.39 6.35 1.59
CA LEU A 9 -36.63 5.26 2.22
C LEU A 9 -35.12 5.48 2.12
N GLU A 10 -34.64 5.95 0.96
CA GLU A 10 -33.25 6.32 0.76
C GLU A 10 -32.83 7.46 1.70
N GLY A 11 -33.66 8.51 1.81
CA GLY A 11 -33.43 9.61 2.74
C GLY A 11 -33.41 9.18 4.22
N ILE A 12 -34.24 8.21 4.60
CA ILE A 12 -34.23 7.63 5.95
C ILE A 12 -32.94 6.82 6.17
N LEU A 13 -32.57 5.94 5.24
CA LEU A 13 -31.35 5.13 5.33
C LEU A 13 -30.10 6.02 5.40
N ALA A 14 -30.04 7.04 4.56
CA ALA A 14 -29.03 8.09 4.56
C ALA A 14 -28.83 8.73 5.94
N ARG A 15 -29.93 9.11 6.61
CA ARG A 15 -29.89 9.71 7.96
C ARG A 15 -29.44 8.71 9.01
N LEU A 16 -29.89 7.44 8.95
CA LEU A 16 -29.45 6.40 9.88
C LEU A 16 -27.95 6.12 9.77
N LEU A 17 -27.42 6.04 8.55
CA LEU A 17 -25.98 5.88 8.30
C LEU A 17 -25.17 7.09 8.78
N TRP A 18 -25.70 8.31 8.61
CA TRP A 18 -25.08 9.52 9.14
C TRP A 18 -24.96 9.49 10.66
N CYS A 19 -26.06 9.22 11.37
CA CYS A 19 -26.07 9.17 12.83
C CYS A 19 -25.10 8.10 13.36
N ARG A 20 -25.07 6.91 12.74
CA ARG A 20 -24.12 5.85 13.12
C ARG A 20 -22.67 6.29 12.93
N ARG A 21 -22.34 6.96 11.82
CA ARG A 21 -20.98 7.47 11.56
C ARG A 21 -20.58 8.57 12.54
N ALA A 22 -21.49 9.51 12.82
CA ALA A 22 -21.26 10.56 13.82
C ALA A 22 -20.98 9.96 15.20
N TRP A 23 -21.74 8.92 15.58
CA TRP A 23 -21.51 8.16 16.81
C TRP A 23 -20.12 7.52 16.86
N THR A 24 -19.71 6.80 15.80
CA THR A 24 -18.38 6.19 15.73
C THR A 24 -17.27 7.24 15.84
N ARG A 25 -17.39 8.38 15.16
CA ARG A 25 -16.41 9.47 15.26
C ARG A 25 -16.33 10.04 16.67
N TRP A 26 -17.48 10.27 17.28
CA TRP A 26 -17.55 10.74 18.67
C TRP A 26 -16.88 9.75 19.64
N SER A 27 -17.11 8.43 19.49
CA SER A 27 -16.46 7.40 20.31
C SER A 27 -14.93 7.33 20.14
N LEU A 28 -14.40 7.89 19.04
CA LEU A 28 -12.97 7.96 18.73
C LEU A 28 -12.38 9.36 18.97
N SER A 29 -13.13 10.28 19.59
CA SER A 29 -12.72 11.68 19.81
C SER A 29 -12.35 12.44 18.52
N LEU A 30 -12.97 12.07 17.39
CA LEU A 30 -12.80 12.76 16.12
C LEU A 30 -13.82 13.90 15.99
N PRO A 31 -13.47 15.03 15.34
CA PRO A 31 -14.40 16.14 15.14
C PRO A 31 -15.63 15.72 14.33
N LEU A 32 -16.79 16.26 14.67
CA LEU A 32 -18.03 16.02 13.93
C LEU A 32 -17.90 16.56 12.51
N LEU A 33 -18.40 15.80 11.53
CA LEU A 33 -18.50 16.27 10.15
C LEU A 33 -19.84 17.00 10.02
N PRO A 34 -19.86 18.33 9.83
CA PRO A 34 -21.10 19.10 9.75
C PRO A 34 -21.93 18.71 8.52
N GLU A 35 -21.27 18.19 7.49
CA GLU A 35 -21.89 17.65 6.29
C GLU A 35 -21.52 16.17 6.16
N GLN A 36 -22.48 15.36 5.75
CA GLN A 36 -22.16 14.01 5.31
C GLN A 36 -21.25 14.13 4.08
N ASP A 37 -20.10 13.46 4.12
CA ASP A 37 -19.53 12.89 2.90
C ASP A 37 -20.49 11.79 2.42
N PHE A 38 -21.62 12.21 1.85
CA PHE A 38 -22.52 11.34 1.11
C PHE A 38 -21.77 10.92 -0.15
N TYR A 39 -21.80 9.61 -0.39
CA TYR A 39 -21.71 8.88 -1.65
C TYR A 39 -21.48 9.70 -2.94
N PRO A 40 -20.73 9.15 -3.93
CA PRO A 40 -20.56 9.81 -5.23
C PRO A 40 -21.94 10.15 -5.83
N SER A 41 -22.29 11.44 -5.81
CA SER A 41 -23.40 11.97 -6.59
C SER A 41 -22.81 12.54 -7.87
N GLN A 42 -23.42 12.25 -9.01
CA GLN A 42 -22.96 12.74 -10.31
C GLN A 42 -23.02 14.28 -10.42
N CYS A 43 -23.68 14.95 -9.47
CA CYS A 43 -23.97 16.37 -9.51
C CYS A 43 -22.99 17.24 -8.70
N MET A 44 -22.05 16.64 -7.96
CA MET A 44 -21.08 17.40 -7.16
C MET A 44 -19.66 17.19 -7.68
N PRO A 45 -19.10 18.16 -8.43
CA PRO A 45 -17.69 18.12 -8.81
C PRO A 45 -16.80 18.15 -7.56
N ARG A 46 -16.03 17.09 -7.30
CA ARG A 46 -15.09 17.00 -6.17
C ARG A 46 -13.65 17.17 -6.63
N PRO A 47 -12.86 18.06 -6.00
CA PRO A 47 -11.42 18.05 -6.16
C PRO A 47 -10.86 16.67 -5.79
N MET A 48 -10.03 16.11 -6.65
CA MET A 48 -9.34 14.85 -6.47
C MET A 48 -7.84 15.13 -6.52
N ILE A 49 -7.09 14.49 -5.63
CA ILE A 49 -5.63 14.59 -5.60
C ILE A 49 -5.06 13.26 -6.05
N GLY A 50 -4.25 13.29 -7.10
CA GLY A 50 -3.49 12.14 -7.59
C GLY A 50 -2.04 12.21 -7.15
N CYS A 51 -1.49 11.09 -6.69
CA CYS A 51 -0.08 10.97 -6.31
C CYS A 51 0.86 10.72 -7.51
N ALA A 52 0.46 11.15 -8.70
CA ALA A 52 1.24 11.07 -9.94
C ALA A 52 1.64 12.46 -10.44
N SER A 53 2.50 12.52 -11.46
CA SER A 53 2.86 13.77 -12.13
C SER A 53 2.39 13.74 -13.60
N PRO A 54 2.08 14.91 -14.21
CA PRO A 54 1.64 14.96 -15.60
C PRO A 54 2.64 14.38 -16.60
N SER A 55 3.94 14.45 -16.27
CA SER A 55 5.01 13.90 -17.11
C SER A 55 5.06 12.36 -17.07
N PHE A 56 4.47 11.73 -16.05
CA PHE A 56 4.48 10.28 -15.89
C PHE A 56 3.30 9.61 -16.59
N GLU A 57 2.10 10.20 -16.53
CA GLU A 57 0.86 9.60 -17.03
C GLU A 57 0.42 10.11 -18.42
N PHE A 58 1.34 10.50 -19.30
CA PHE A 58 0.96 11.12 -20.58
C PHE A 58 0.48 10.10 -21.64
N PRO A 59 -0.58 10.39 -22.44
CA PRO A 59 -1.54 11.49 -22.34
C PRO A 59 -2.88 11.05 -21.69
N ILE A 60 -3.17 11.51 -20.47
CA ILE A 60 -4.50 11.37 -19.86
C ILE A 60 -5.21 12.73 -19.86
N SER A 61 -6.42 12.77 -20.43
CA SER A 61 -7.34 13.90 -20.26
C SER A 61 -7.77 13.97 -18.80
N CYS A 62 -7.14 14.85 -18.04
CA CYS A 62 -7.46 15.04 -16.62
C CYS A 62 -8.68 15.96 -16.48
N SER A 63 -9.59 15.60 -15.57
CA SER A 63 -10.67 16.49 -15.14
C SER A 63 -10.07 17.80 -14.58
N PRO A 64 -10.71 18.97 -14.77
CA PRO A 64 -10.26 20.23 -14.14
C PRO A 64 -10.30 20.18 -12.60
N LEU A 65 -10.92 19.14 -12.04
CA LEU A 65 -10.99 18.88 -10.60
C LEU A 65 -9.88 17.94 -10.13
N PHE A 66 -9.10 17.35 -11.03
CA PHE A 66 -8.02 16.43 -10.68
C PHE A 66 -6.69 17.18 -10.65
N SER A 67 -6.06 17.20 -9.48
CA SER A 67 -4.75 17.78 -9.26
C SER A 67 -3.72 16.67 -9.06
N MET A 68 -2.77 16.57 -9.99
CA MET A 68 -1.59 15.72 -9.87
C MET A 68 -0.54 16.42 -9.01
N VAL A 69 -0.21 15.86 -7.85
CA VAL A 69 0.74 16.44 -6.88
C VAL A 69 1.93 15.52 -6.58
N GLY A 70 2.08 14.44 -7.35
CA GLY A 70 3.09 13.42 -7.12
C GLY A 70 4.44 13.66 -7.81
N PRO A 71 5.41 12.76 -7.55
CA PRO A 71 5.32 11.66 -6.59
C PRO A 71 5.32 12.17 -5.14
N ALA A 72 4.50 11.56 -4.28
CA ALA A 72 4.51 11.85 -2.86
C ALA A 72 5.76 11.21 -2.23
N LEU A 73 6.82 12.00 -2.09
CA LEU A 73 8.04 11.55 -1.43
C LEU A 73 7.83 11.50 0.08
N THR A 74 8.43 10.51 0.73
CA THR A 74 8.50 10.45 2.19
C THR A 74 9.23 11.69 2.71
N THR A 75 8.55 12.49 3.53
CA THR A 75 9.13 13.72 4.10
C THR A 75 10.24 13.44 5.11
N LEU A 76 10.17 12.28 5.75
CA LEU A 76 11.18 11.75 6.65
C LEU A 76 11.38 10.27 6.30
N ALA A 77 12.60 9.89 5.98
CA ALA A 77 13.02 8.50 5.91
C ALA A 77 13.97 8.26 7.06
N ASP A 78 13.71 7.23 7.84
CA ASP A 78 14.65 6.81 8.88
C ASP A 78 15.97 6.35 8.23
N PRO A 79 17.11 6.64 8.86
CA PRO A 79 18.39 6.15 8.35
C PRO A 79 18.38 4.61 8.33
N ILE A 80 19.05 4.05 7.32
CA ILE A 80 19.27 2.61 7.22
C ILE A 80 19.98 2.14 8.49
N GLY A 81 19.52 1.04 9.08
CA GLY A 81 20.14 0.46 10.27
C GLY A 81 21.61 0.11 10.05
N VAL A 82 22.43 0.22 11.10
CA VAL A 82 23.89 0.02 11.03
C VAL A 82 24.25 -1.35 10.43
N GLU A 83 23.52 -2.40 10.80
CA GLU A 83 23.76 -3.76 10.29
C GLU A 83 23.53 -3.86 8.77
N LEU A 84 22.38 -3.38 8.27
CA LEU A 84 22.07 -3.38 6.84
C LEU A 84 23.02 -2.45 6.08
N GLY A 85 23.39 -1.30 6.66
CA GLY A 85 24.36 -0.37 6.10
C GLY A 85 25.75 -0.99 5.94
N SER A 86 26.25 -1.71 6.97
CA SER A 86 27.51 -2.44 6.90
C SER A 86 27.45 -3.56 5.87
N TRP A 87 26.37 -4.34 5.86
CA TRP A 87 26.17 -5.40 4.87
C TRP A 87 26.15 -4.84 3.44
N LEU A 88 25.48 -3.72 3.20
CA LEU A 88 25.44 -3.02 1.90
C LEU A 88 26.84 -2.59 1.46
N ALA A 89 27.65 -2.07 2.38
CA ALA A 89 29.01 -1.62 2.10
C ALA A 89 29.98 -2.77 1.75
N GLU A 90 29.69 -3.99 2.20
CA GLU A 90 30.48 -5.19 1.91
C GLU A 90 30.13 -5.85 0.56
N GLN A 91 29.01 -5.47 -0.08
CA GLN A 91 28.58 -6.10 -1.32
C GLN A 91 29.43 -5.66 -2.51
N ASN A 92 30.00 -6.66 -3.21
CA ASN A 92 30.71 -6.48 -4.47
C ASN A 92 29.87 -6.89 -5.70
N LYS A 93 28.59 -7.25 -5.47
CA LYS A 93 27.65 -7.67 -6.51
C LYS A 93 26.55 -6.63 -6.70
N PRO A 94 25.88 -6.60 -7.87
CA PRO A 94 24.64 -5.84 -8.03
C PRO A 94 23.62 -6.25 -6.97
N ILE A 95 22.91 -5.27 -6.41
CA ILE A 95 21.95 -5.49 -5.32
C ILE A 95 20.53 -5.41 -5.88
N VAL A 96 19.72 -6.42 -5.58
CA VAL A 96 18.29 -6.47 -5.93
C VAL A 96 17.49 -6.33 -4.64
N TYR A 97 16.61 -5.32 -4.60
CA TYR A 97 15.62 -5.18 -3.53
C TYR A 97 14.29 -5.78 -3.98
N VAL A 98 13.79 -6.75 -3.23
CA VAL A 98 12.55 -7.48 -3.51
C VAL A 98 11.52 -7.13 -2.45
N ALA A 99 10.43 -6.48 -2.85
CA ALA A 99 9.31 -6.14 -1.97
C ALA A 99 7.99 -6.12 -2.74
N PHE A 100 6.93 -6.64 -2.12
CA PHE A 100 5.59 -6.72 -2.71
C PHE A 100 4.57 -5.81 -1.99
N GLY A 101 5.09 -4.89 -1.17
CA GLY A 101 4.29 -4.03 -0.31
C GLY A 101 3.57 -4.80 0.80
N THR A 102 2.67 -4.12 1.48
CA THR A 102 1.98 -4.64 2.68
C THR A 102 0.73 -5.45 2.40
N MET A 103 0.18 -5.35 1.17
CA MET A 103 -1.09 -5.99 0.83
C MET A 103 -0.92 -7.37 0.19
N TYR A 104 0.25 -7.65 -0.40
CA TYR A 104 0.48 -8.92 -1.05
C TYR A 104 0.67 -10.02 -0.01
N ARG A 105 -0.08 -11.12 -0.19
CA ARG A 105 0.06 -12.31 0.64
C ARG A 105 0.77 -13.37 -0.17
N TRP A 106 1.97 -13.72 0.29
CA TRP A 106 2.73 -14.81 -0.26
C TRP A 106 2.05 -16.15 0.00
N THR A 107 2.27 -17.08 -0.92
CA THR A 107 2.13 -18.50 -0.67
C THR A 107 3.53 -19.08 -0.51
N ASP A 108 3.66 -20.14 0.30
CA ASP A 108 4.96 -20.80 0.49
C ASP A 108 5.59 -21.26 -0.84
N ASP A 109 4.77 -21.78 -1.76
CA ASP A 109 5.24 -22.21 -3.07
C ASP A 109 5.74 -21.03 -3.92
N GLY A 110 5.06 -19.88 -3.85
CA GLY A 110 5.49 -18.67 -4.56
C GLY A 110 6.80 -18.10 -4.02
N VAL A 111 7.03 -18.20 -2.70
CA VAL A 111 8.30 -17.82 -2.07
C VAL A 111 9.42 -18.75 -2.53
N ARG A 112 9.20 -20.07 -2.51
CA ARG A 112 10.23 -21.05 -2.95
C ARG A 112 10.56 -20.91 -4.44
N GLU A 113 9.56 -20.66 -5.27
CA GLU A 113 9.77 -20.45 -6.70
C GLU A 113 10.61 -19.20 -6.97
N LEU A 114 10.30 -18.08 -6.30
CA LEU A 114 11.09 -16.86 -6.44
C LEU A 114 12.51 -17.03 -5.86
N GLU A 115 12.65 -17.74 -4.74
CA GLU A 115 13.97 -18.09 -4.18
C GLU A 115 14.81 -18.85 -5.22
N ALA A 116 14.25 -19.88 -5.86
CA ALA A 116 14.94 -20.67 -6.88
C ALA A 116 15.41 -19.79 -8.05
N GLN A 117 14.56 -18.88 -8.54
CA GLN A 117 14.92 -17.96 -9.63
C GLN A 117 16.00 -16.95 -9.21
N LEU A 118 15.94 -16.43 -7.98
CA LEU A 118 16.94 -15.50 -7.46
C LEU A 118 18.30 -16.19 -7.22
N LEU A 119 18.31 -17.48 -6.87
CA LEU A 119 19.54 -18.27 -6.70
C LEU A 119 20.29 -18.50 -8.01
N GLU A 120 19.60 -18.43 -9.16
CA GLU A 120 20.23 -18.53 -10.48
C GLU A 120 20.98 -17.25 -10.89
N LEU A 121 20.75 -16.14 -10.17
CA LEU A 121 21.34 -14.84 -10.47
C LEU A 121 22.61 -14.61 -9.64
N ASP A 122 23.64 -14.01 -10.26
CA ASP A 122 24.85 -13.58 -9.56
C ASP A 122 24.68 -12.19 -8.92
N VAL A 123 23.72 -12.06 -8.01
CA VAL A 123 23.33 -10.79 -7.38
C VAL A 123 23.25 -10.92 -5.86
N ALA A 124 23.45 -9.81 -5.14
CA ALA A 124 23.09 -9.69 -3.73
C ALA A 124 21.61 -9.35 -3.60
N VAL A 125 20.92 -9.91 -2.60
CA VAL A 125 19.47 -9.75 -2.47
C VAL A 125 19.12 -9.16 -1.11
N ILE A 126 18.31 -8.10 -1.11
CA ILE A 126 17.57 -7.64 0.06
C ILE A 126 16.11 -8.01 -0.17
N TRP A 127 15.57 -8.90 0.64
CA TRP A 127 14.20 -9.37 0.48
C TRP A 127 13.34 -8.97 1.66
N SER A 128 12.34 -8.11 1.41
CA SER A 128 11.29 -7.80 2.36
C SER A 128 10.23 -8.90 2.35
N LEU A 129 10.18 -9.71 3.41
CA LEU A 129 9.24 -10.81 3.60
C LEU A 129 8.65 -10.74 5.00
N SER A 130 7.35 -11.04 5.15
CA SER A 130 6.80 -11.14 6.50
C SER A 130 7.54 -12.19 7.33
N ALA A 131 7.59 -11.98 8.65
CA ALA A 131 8.29 -12.87 9.58
C ALA A 131 7.89 -14.35 9.44
N GLU A 132 6.62 -14.63 9.10
CA GLU A 132 6.12 -15.98 8.83
C GLU A 132 6.81 -16.63 7.63
N HIS A 133 6.89 -15.92 6.50
CA HIS A 133 7.51 -16.42 5.28
C HIS A 133 9.04 -16.44 5.39
N ALA A 134 9.65 -15.47 6.09
CA ALA A 134 11.07 -15.50 6.39
C ALA A 134 11.45 -16.75 7.21
N ALA A 135 10.61 -17.12 8.19
CA ALA A 135 10.80 -18.36 8.97
C ALA A 135 10.53 -19.62 8.12
N ALA A 136 9.55 -19.60 7.21
CA ALA A 136 9.28 -20.69 6.29
C ALA A 136 10.44 -20.92 5.32
N LEU A 137 10.99 -19.85 4.76
CA LEU A 137 12.17 -19.83 3.91
C LEU A 137 13.35 -20.49 4.65
N ALA A 138 13.67 -20.01 5.86
CA ALA A 138 14.77 -20.56 6.66
C ALA A 138 14.62 -22.06 7.02
N ARG A 139 13.40 -22.61 7.01
CA ARG A 139 13.15 -24.05 7.21
C ARG A 139 13.19 -24.85 5.90
N GLY A 140 12.78 -24.24 4.79
CA GLY A 140 12.64 -24.87 3.48
C GLY A 140 13.96 -24.97 2.71
N SER A 141 14.78 -23.94 2.79
CA SER A 141 16.14 -23.96 2.23
C SER A 141 16.97 -24.97 3.03
N GLN A 142 17.31 -26.12 2.44
CA GLN A 142 18.08 -27.21 3.08
C GLN A 142 19.51 -26.84 3.52
N GLY A 143 19.84 -25.56 3.51
CA GLY A 143 21.11 -24.97 3.89
C GLY A 143 20.93 -23.47 3.89
N LEU A 144 21.58 -22.81 4.84
CA LEU A 144 21.67 -21.38 5.05
C LEU A 144 21.46 -20.58 3.76
N LEU A 145 20.60 -19.55 3.82
CA LEU A 145 20.50 -18.55 2.75
C LEU A 145 21.90 -18.07 2.34
N PRO A 146 22.12 -17.75 1.05
CA PRO A 146 23.43 -17.30 0.62
C PRO A 146 23.91 -16.12 1.48
N PRO A 147 25.20 -16.02 1.81
CA PRO A 147 25.71 -15.00 2.73
C PRO A 147 25.52 -13.56 2.20
N HIS A 148 25.33 -13.43 0.89
CA HIS A 148 25.04 -12.18 0.20
C HIS A 148 23.53 -11.93 0.06
N TRP A 149 22.70 -12.58 0.88
CA TRP A 149 21.27 -12.32 1.00
C TRP A 149 20.95 -11.78 2.38
N LYS A 150 20.05 -10.81 2.43
CA LYS A 150 19.51 -10.23 3.66
C LYS A 150 17.98 -10.25 3.60
N VAL A 151 17.36 -10.85 4.60
CA VAL A 151 15.90 -10.91 4.73
C VAL A 151 15.47 -9.94 5.82
N GLU A 152 14.60 -8.99 5.48
CA GLU A 152 14.08 -7.96 6.38
C GLU A 152 12.56 -8.18 6.56
N PRO A 153 12.04 -8.23 7.80
CA PRO A 153 10.63 -8.44 8.09
C PRO A 153 9.70 -7.27 7.73
#